data_AF-F9ZWW4-F1
#
_entry.id   AF-F9ZWW4-F1
#
_cell.length_a   1.000
_cell.length_b   1.000
_cell.length_c   1.000
_cell.angle_alpha   90.00
_cell.angle_beta   90.00
_cell.angle_gamma   90.00
#
_symmetry.space_group_name_H-M   'P 1'
#
loop_
_entity.id
_entity.type
_entity.pdbx_description
1 polymer ?
#
loop_
_entity_poly.entity_id
_entity_poly.type
_entity_poly.pdbx_seq_one_letter_code
_entity_poly.pdbx_strand_id
1 'polypeptide(L)'
;MPGPVTTTFRDVLEEQHGLRRQGMLGRGGGMGNALFSIDYDCLPPEARQTIALIIANGPFPYPGKDGSNFGNNFGDLPSGQYYEYTVPTPGVTNRGKRRIVARRTTAQLFFTACHYERVAVQGGTKDQRTTAREQATLAEDAEWRNGFYIITGMSLDLRNQISAAIKAKG
;
A
#
# COMPACT_ATOMS: atom_id res chain seq x y z
N MET A 1 7.98 29.51 -17.13
CA MET A 1 7.78 28.55 -16.02
C MET A 1 7.92 27.17 -16.60
N PRO A 2 8.90 26.33 -16.20
CA PRO A 2 8.86 24.93 -16.62
C PRO A 2 7.57 24.31 -16.05
N GLY A 3 6.78 23.68 -16.91
CA GLY A 3 5.50 23.07 -16.55
C GLY A 3 5.64 21.88 -15.60
N PRO A 4 4.53 21.28 -15.15
CA PRO A 4 4.57 20.11 -14.29
C PRO A 4 5.35 18.99 -14.98
N VAL A 5 6.40 18.49 -14.31
CA VAL A 5 7.17 17.35 -14.80
C VAL A 5 6.28 16.12 -14.66
N THR A 6 5.68 15.68 -15.77
CA THR A 6 5.00 14.39 -15.85
C THR A 6 6.05 13.31 -15.67
N THR A 7 5.90 12.48 -14.64
CA THR A 7 6.79 11.32 -14.41
C THR A 7 6.69 10.40 -15.62
N THR A 8 7.82 10.17 -16.29
CA THR A 8 7.84 9.30 -17.48
C THR A 8 7.94 7.82 -17.06
N PHE A 9 7.55 6.91 -17.95
CA PHE A 9 7.71 5.46 -17.72
C PHE A 9 9.16 5.06 -17.34
N ARG A 10 10.14 5.82 -17.84
CA ARG A 10 11.56 5.62 -17.51
C ARG A 10 11.87 5.98 -16.07
N ASP A 11 11.28 7.05 -15.55
CA ASP A 11 11.46 7.50 -14.17
C ASP A 11 10.87 6.50 -13.17
N VAL A 12 9.72 5.89 -13.52
CA VAL A 12 9.10 4.82 -12.73
C VAL A 12 10.01 3.58 -12.66
N LEU A 13 10.60 3.19 -13.79
CA LEU A 13 11.54 2.07 -13.83
C LEU A 13 12.80 2.36 -12.99
N GLU A 14 13.36 3.56 -13.08
CA GLU A 14 14.54 3.94 -12.29
C GLU A 14 14.25 3.95 -10.79
N GLU A 15 13.08 4.47 -10.37
CA GLU A 15 12.60 4.39 -8.99
C GLU A 15 12.49 2.93 -8.53
N GLN A 16 11.89 2.05 -9.34
CA GLN A 16 11.79 0.62 -9.04
C GLN A 16 13.17 -0.05 -8.96
N HIS A 17 14.10 0.29 -9.85
CA HIS A 17 15.48 -0.22 -9.80
C HIS A 17 16.20 0.22 -8.52
N GLY A 18 16.03 1.48 -8.10
CA GLY A 18 16.54 1.99 -6.84
C GLY A 18 15.98 1.23 -5.63
N LEU A 19 14.66 1.00 -5.62
CA LEU A 19 13.97 0.26 -4.55
C LEU A 19 14.39 -1.22 -4.47
N ARG A 20 14.67 -1.87 -5.61
CA ARG A 20 15.27 -3.23 -5.64
C ARG A 20 16.67 -3.23 -5.05
N ARG A 21 17.53 -2.27 -5.43
CA ARG A 21 18.91 -2.16 -4.90
C ARG A 21 18.95 -1.90 -3.40
N GLN A 22 17.95 -1.19 -2.87
CA GLN A 22 17.79 -0.96 -1.44
C GLN A 22 17.13 -2.13 -0.68
N GLY A 23 16.83 -3.25 -1.37
CA GLY A 23 16.17 -4.41 -0.78
C GLY A 23 14.75 -4.13 -0.27
N MET A 24 14.10 -3.08 -0.78
CA MET A 24 12.71 -2.77 -0.45
C MET A 24 11.77 -3.70 -1.21
N LEU A 25 11.98 -3.87 -2.52
CA LEU A 25 11.18 -4.80 -3.31
C LEU A 25 11.59 -6.25 -3.05
N GLY A 26 10.62 -7.14 -2.81
CA GLY A 26 10.83 -8.54 -2.45
C GLY A 26 11.00 -8.82 -0.95
N ARG A 27 11.00 -7.78 -0.09
CA ARG A 27 10.94 -7.93 1.37
C ARG A 27 9.71 -8.74 1.78
N GLY A 28 9.87 -9.61 2.78
CA GLY A 28 8.78 -10.44 3.33
C GLY A 28 8.41 -11.69 2.52
N GLY A 29 9.07 -11.94 1.38
CA GLY A 29 8.85 -13.13 0.53
C GLY A 29 9.04 -14.48 1.24
N GLY A 30 9.87 -14.53 2.30
CA GLY A 30 10.04 -15.73 3.12
C GLY A 30 8.81 -16.14 3.94
N MET A 31 7.92 -15.18 4.24
CA MET A 31 6.68 -15.37 5.02
C MET A 31 5.40 -15.31 4.17
N GLY A 32 5.51 -15.10 2.86
CA GLY A 32 4.39 -15.09 1.92
C GLY A 32 3.76 -13.71 1.65
N ASN A 33 4.38 -12.62 2.15
CA ASN A 33 3.95 -11.24 1.92
C ASN A 33 5.11 -10.46 1.28
N ALA A 34 5.14 -10.35 -0.03
CA ALA A 34 6.19 -9.59 -0.72
C ALA A 34 5.81 -8.09 -0.80
N LEU A 35 6.81 -7.22 -0.65
CA LEU A 35 6.70 -5.81 -1.02
C LEU A 35 6.96 -5.65 -2.52
N PHE A 36 5.93 -5.26 -3.27
CA PHE A 36 5.94 -4.95 -4.69
C PHE A 36 5.94 -3.45 -4.93
N SER A 37 6.04 -3.03 -6.20
CA SER A 37 5.79 -1.65 -6.62
C SER A 37 4.52 -1.56 -7.45
N ILE A 38 3.81 -0.46 -7.31
CA ILE A 38 2.72 -0.09 -8.20
C ILE A 38 2.85 1.38 -8.60
N ASP A 39 2.51 1.70 -9.84
CA ASP A 39 2.41 3.08 -10.28
C ASP A 39 1.12 3.73 -9.73
N TYR A 40 1.17 5.00 -9.35
CA TYR A 40 0.02 5.76 -8.86
C TYR A 40 -1.17 5.71 -9.83
N ASP A 41 -0.93 5.77 -11.13
CA ASP A 41 -1.98 5.74 -12.15
C ASP A 41 -2.59 4.34 -12.33
N CYS A 42 -1.89 3.30 -11.88
CA CYS A 42 -2.38 1.93 -11.84
C CYS A 42 -3.17 1.57 -10.57
N LEU A 43 -3.27 2.49 -9.60
CA LEU A 43 -4.08 2.26 -8.40
C LEU A 43 -5.58 2.17 -8.73
N PRO A 44 -6.36 1.43 -7.91
CA PRO A 44 -7.82 1.54 -7.94
C PRO A 44 -8.24 3.01 -7.76
N PRO A 45 -9.33 3.46 -8.43
CA PRO A 45 -9.86 4.80 -8.23
C PRO A 45 -10.13 5.12 -6.74
N GLU A 46 -10.62 4.16 -5.97
CA GLU A 46 -10.89 4.30 -4.53
C GLU A 46 -9.60 4.57 -3.73
N ALA A 47 -8.48 3.97 -4.13
CA ALA A 47 -7.20 4.18 -3.47
C ALA A 47 -6.67 5.60 -3.74
N ARG A 48 -6.81 6.10 -4.98
CA ARG A 48 -6.49 7.50 -5.30
C ARG A 48 -7.39 8.48 -4.56
N GLN A 49 -8.68 8.18 -4.43
CA GLN A 49 -9.62 8.97 -3.63
C GLN A 49 -9.21 9.01 -2.16
N THR A 50 -8.80 7.87 -1.58
CA THR A 50 -8.27 7.83 -0.21
C THR A 50 -7.02 8.71 -0.06
N ILE A 51 -6.12 8.73 -1.06
CA ILE A 51 -4.95 9.62 -1.05
C ILE A 51 -5.36 11.09 -1.08
N ALA A 52 -6.37 11.46 -1.88
CA ALA A 52 -6.91 12.82 -1.88
C ALA A 52 -7.50 13.20 -0.52
N LEU A 53 -8.19 12.28 0.17
CA LEU A 53 -8.68 12.50 1.54
C LEU A 53 -7.55 12.65 2.56
N ILE A 54 -6.44 11.91 2.40
CA ILE A 54 -5.25 12.09 3.26
C ILE A 54 -4.73 13.52 3.11
N ILE A 55 -4.60 14.02 1.87
CA ILE A 55 -4.14 15.38 1.57
C ILE A 55 -5.10 16.42 2.17
N ALA A 56 -6.41 16.21 2.02
CA ALA A 56 -7.44 17.10 2.57
C ALA A 56 -7.63 16.97 4.10
N ASN A 57 -6.96 15.99 4.74
CA ASN A 57 -7.16 15.63 6.14
C ASN A 57 -8.62 15.28 6.48
N GLY A 58 -9.27 14.51 5.59
CA GLY A 58 -10.64 14.05 5.72
C GLY A 58 -11.68 14.96 5.05
N PRO A 59 -12.98 14.81 5.39
CA PRO A 59 -13.53 13.85 6.35
C PRO A 59 -13.28 12.40 5.89
N PHE A 60 -12.90 11.52 6.84
CA PHE A 60 -12.62 10.12 6.53
C PHE A 60 -13.88 9.25 6.64
N PRO A 61 -14.05 8.22 5.78
CA PRO A 61 -15.20 7.33 5.80
C PRO A 61 -15.33 6.52 7.10
N TYR A 62 -14.21 6.18 7.75
CA TYR A 62 -14.19 5.44 9.00
C TYR A 62 -13.49 6.25 10.10
N PRO A 63 -14.18 7.23 10.71
CA PRO A 63 -13.62 8.05 11.77
C PRO A 63 -13.16 7.18 12.95
N GLY A 64 -12.01 7.55 13.54
CA GLY A 64 -11.38 6.79 14.62
C GLY A 64 -10.62 5.53 14.17
N LYS A 65 -10.73 5.13 12.90
CA LYS A 65 -9.89 4.09 12.28
C LYS A 65 -8.96 4.69 11.23
N ASP A 66 -9.49 5.54 10.37
CA ASP A 66 -8.69 6.18 9.33
C ASP A 66 -7.74 7.20 9.94
N GLY A 67 -6.46 7.03 9.66
CA GLY A 67 -5.37 7.75 10.28
C GLY A 67 -4.95 7.22 11.65
N SER A 68 -5.38 6.04 12.08
CA SER A 68 -4.82 5.38 13.27
C SER A 68 -3.44 4.77 12.99
N ASN A 69 -2.73 4.38 14.05
CA ASN A 69 -1.42 3.75 13.92
C ASN A 69 -1.52 2.36 13.28
N PHE A 70 -0.64 2.08 12.31
CA PHE A 70 -0.40 0.74 11.78
C PHE A 70 0.87 0.15 12.41
N GLY A 71 0.72 -0.99 13.09
CA GLY A 71 1.79 -1.56 13.92
C GLY A 71 2.95 -2.21 13.18
N ASN A 72 2.76 -2.65 11.93
CA ASN A 72 3.77 -3.41 11.16
C ASN A 72 4.39 -4.58 11.95
N ASN A 73 3.59 -5.26 12.80
CA ASN A 73 4.08 -6.26 13.76
C ASN A 73 4.79 -7.46 13.11
N PHE A 74 4.46 -7.75 11.84
CA PHE A 74 5.05 -8.86 11.09
C PHE A 74 6.26 -8.45 10.23
N GLY A 75 6.58 -7.15 10.16
CA GLY A 75 7.75 -6.65 9.43
C GLY A 75 7.64 -6.72 7.90
N ASP A 76 6.42 -6.77 7.37
CA ASP A 76 6.15 -6.80 5.92
C ASP A 76 6.60 -5.49 5.25
N LEU A 77 6.46 -4.37 5.97
CA LEU A 77 7.01 -3.08 5.57
C LEU A 77 8.39 -2.83 6.22
N PRO A 78 9.20 -1.91 5.69
CA PRO A 78 10.40 -1.42 6.37
C PRO A 78 10.13 -1.01 7.83
N SER A 79 11.16 -1.01 8.69
CA SER A 79 10.98 -0.55 10.07
C SER A 79 10.52 0.91 10.10
N GLY A 80 9.58 1.22 10.99
CA GLY A 80 9.06 2.57 11.14
C GLY A 80 7.67 2.61 11.75
N GLN A 81 7.18 3.84 11.91
CA GLN A 81 5.82 4.12 12.35
C GLN A 81 4.98 4.50 11.15
N TYR A 82 3.72 4.07 11.17
CA TYR A 82 2.82 4.18 10.04
C TYR A 82 1.42 4.61 10.48
N TYR A 83 0.72 5.30 9.59
CA TYR A 83 -0.73 5.49 9.66
C TYR A 83 -1.43 4.56 8.66
N GLU A 84 -2.62 4.06 8.98
CA GLU A 84 -3.47 3.34 8.02
C GLU A 84 -4.73 4.14 7.67
N TYR A 85 -5.19 3.97 6.43
CA TYR A 85 -6.42 4.56 5.90
C TYR A 85 -7.17 3.50 5.11
N THR A 86 -8.49 3.46 5.29
CA THR A 86 -9.36 2.53 4.59
C THR A 86 -9.49 2.93 3.12
N VAL A 87 -9.36 1.94 2.24
CA VAL A 87 -9.73 2.06 0.82
C VAL A 87 -11.04 1.30 0.65
N PRO A 88 -12.14 1.96 0.29
CA PRO A 88 -13.40 1.27 0.02
C PRO A 88 -13.26 0.22 -1.09
N THR A 89 -13.93 -0.92 -0.92
CA THR A 89 -14.12 -1.91 -1.99
C THR A 89 -15.55 -1.79 -2.49
N PRO A 90 -15.79 -1.56 -3.79
CA PRO A 90 -17.14 -1.49 -4.34
C PRO A 90 -17.99 -2.71 -3.97
N GLY A 91 -19.24 -2.48 -3.55
CA GLY A 91 -20.17 -3.54 -3.16
C GLY A 91 -19.93 -4.13 -1.76
N VAL A 92 -18.85 -3.77 -1.06
CA VAL A 92 -18.58 -4.20 0.32
C VAL A 92 -19.14 -3.17 1.30
N THR A 93 -19.97 -3.62 2.24
CA THR A 93 -20.67 -2.75 3.21
C THR A 93 -19.85 -2.44 4.47
N ASN A 94 -18.80 -3.23 4.73
CA ASN A 94 -17.85 -3.00 5.82
C ASN A 94 -16.60 -2.28 5.29
N ARG A 95 -15.56 -2.12 6.14
CA ARG A 95 -14.29 -1.47 5.77
C ARG A 95 -13.54 -2.14 4.61
N GLY A 96 -13.97 -3.30 4.14
CA GLY A 96 -13.16 -4.19 3.32
C GLY A 96 -11.82 -4.49 3.99
N LYS A 97 -10.86 -5.01 3.22
CA LYS A 97 -9.49 -5.18 3.74
C LYS A 97 -8.43 -4.41 2.92
N ARG A 98 -8.82 -3.64 1.90
CA ARG A 98 -7.91 -2.69 1.21
C ARG A 98 -7.51 -1.50 2.09
N ARG A 99 -6.24 -1.12 2.11
CA ARG A 99 -5.69 -0.01 2.90
C ARG A 99 -4.63 0.79 2.13
N ILE A 100 -4.56 2.09 2.42
CA ILE A 100 -3.34 2.89 2.22
C ILE A 100 -2.62 2.97 3.56
N VAL A 101 -1.33 2.67 3.56
CA VAL A 101 -0.45 2.78 4.73
C VAL A 101 0.61 3.84 4.45
N ALA A 102 0.68 4.86 5.29
CA ALA A 102 1.58 6.00 5.14
C ALA A 102 2.70 5.96 6.18
N ARG A 103 3.96 5.99 5.76
CA ARG A 103 5.11 6.05 6.67
C ARG A 103 5.24 7.45 7.24
N ARG A 104 5.23 7.58 8.57
CA ARG A 104 5.21 8.90 9.24
C ARG A 104 6.45 9.75 8.95
N THR A 105 7.62 9.12 8.85
CA THR A 105 8.90 9.83 8.70
C THR A 105 9.18 10.31 7.28
N THR A 106 8.76 9.55 6.27
CA THR A 106 9.09 9.81 4.86
C THR A 106 7.88 10.15 4.00
N ALA A 107 6.66 10.01 4.55
CA ALA A 107 5.41 10.09 3.83
C ALA A 107 5.28 9.12 2.63
N GLN A 108 6.11 8.08 2.60
CA GLN A 108 5.99 6.99 1.63
C GLN A 108 4.64 6.29 1.80
N LEU A 109 3.93 6.11 0.70
CA LEU A 109 2.64 5.44 0.69
C LEU A 109 2.79 4.01 0.18
N PHE A 110 2.06 3.12 0.83
CA PHE A 110 1.94 1.72 0.48
C PHE A 110 0.46 1.40 0.29
N PHE A 111 0.11 0.80 -0.83
CA PHE A 111 -1.19 0.20 -1.03
C PHE A 111 -1.15 -1.26 -0.60
N THR A 112 -2.23 -1.74 -0.01
CA THR A 112 -2.42 -3.16 0.19
C THR A 112 -3.87 -3.52 -0.01
N ALA A 113 -4.10 -4.60 -0.75
CA ALA A 113 -5.37 -5.30 -0.72
C ALA A 113 -5.34 -6.43 0.33
N CYS A 114 -4.37 -6.41 1.26
CA CYS A 114 -4.11 -7.51 2.18
C CYS A 114 -5.30 -7.76 3.10
N HIS A 115 -5.79 -8.98 2.98
CA HIS A 115 -6.84 -9.53 3.79
C HIS A 115 -6.33 -10.20 5.10
N TYR A 116 -5.10 -9.92 5.56
CA TYR A 116 -4.38 -10.36 6.81
C TYR A 116 -4.49 -11.82 7.26
N GLU A 117 -5.27 -12.64 6.58
CA GLU A 117 -5.51 -14.02 6.91
C GLU A 117 -4.33 -14.80 6.39
N ARG A 118 -3.37 -15.01 7.29
CA ARG A 118 -2.62 -16.26 7.27
C ARG A 118 -3.67 -17.36 7.37
N VAL A 119 -4.17 -17.84 6.22
CA VAL A 119 -4.94 -19.07 6.18
C VAL A 119 -4.08 -20.09 6.91
N ALA A 120 -4.56 -20.55 8.06
CA ALA A 120 -3.90 -21.57 8.84
C ALA A 120 -4.11 -22.88 8.07
N VAL A 121 -3.34 -23.06 7.00
CA VAL A 121 -3.34 -24.32 6.28
C VAL A 121 -2.59 -25.31 7.17
N GLN A 122 -3.33 -26.18 7.85
CA GLN A 122 -2.76 -27.31 8.58
C GLN A 122 -2.20 -28.32 7.56
N GLY A 123 -0.94 -28.73 7.76
CA GLY A 123 -0.26 -29.68 6.87
C GLY A 123 0.26 -29.07 5.57
N GLY A 124 0.81 -29.94 4.71
CA GLY A 124 1.33 -29.60 3.39
C GLY A 124 2.74 -28.99 3.35
N THR A 125 3.28 -28.84 2.14
CA THR A 125 4.57 -28.18 1.88
C THR A 125 4.43 -26.65 1.92
N LYS A 126 5.56 -25.92 1.95
CA LYS A 126 5.56 -24.45 1.92
C LYS A 126 4.80 -23.90 0.71
N ASP A 127 4.97 -24.54 -0.45
CA ASP A 127 4.36 -24.10 -1.71
C ASP A 127 2.85 -24.29 -1.70
N GLN A 128 2.35 -25.42 -1.17
CA GLN A 128 0.91 -25.66 -1.02
C GLN A 128 0.24 -24.60 -0.14
N ARG A 129 0.92 -24.17 0.93
CA ARG A 129 0.41 -23.08 1.78
C ARG A 129 0.44 -21.73 1.08
N THR A 130 1.45 -21.45 0.26
CA THR A 130 1.51 -20.24 -0.56
C THR A 130 0.37 -20.20 -1.57
N THR A 131 0.16 -21.28 -2.33
CA THR A 131 -0.91 -21.36 -3.32
C THR A 131 -2.30 -21.22 -2.69
N ALA A 132 -2.57 -21.87 -1.55
CA ALA A 132 -3.86 -21.73 -0.86
C ALA A 132 -4.14 -20.27 -0.42
N ARG A 133 -3.11 -19.54 0.01
CA ARG A 133 -3.23 -18.12 0.38
C ARG A 133 -3.47 -17.24 -0.85
N GLU A 134 -2.77 -17.51 -1.95
CA GLU A 134 -2.98 -16.81 -3.22
C GLU A 134 -4.43 -17.02 -3.71
N GLN A 135 -4.96 -18.23 -3.65
CA GLN A 135 -6.34 -18.53 -4.03
C GLN A 135 -7.38 -17.83 -3.13
N ALA A 136 -7.18 -17.81 -1.80
CA ALA A 136 -8.07 -17.08 -0.90
C ALA A 136 -8.07 -15.57 -1.20
N THR A 137 -6.90 -15.01 -1.51
CA THR A 137 -6.77 -13.60 -1.91
C THR A 137 -7.52 -13.32 -3.22
N LEU A 138 -7.35 -14.19 -4.22
CA LEU A 138 -8.02 -14.05 -5.52
C LEU A 138 -9.54 -14.15 -5.43
N ALA A 139 -10.08 -14.89 -4.45
CA ALA A 139 -11.52 -15.03 -4.25
C ALA A 139 -12.18 -13.75 -3.69
N GLU A 140 -11.45 -12.98 -2.88
CA GLU A 140 -11.95 -11.73 -2.31
C GLU A 140 -11.63 -10.51 -3.18
N ASP A 141 -10.48 -10.54 -3.88
CA ASP A 141 -10.04 -9.46 -4.77
C ASP A 141 -9.09 -9.98 -5.87
N ALA A 142 -9.66 -10.46 -6.97
CA ALA A 142 -8.95 -11.17 -8.04
C ALA A 142 -7.82 -10.38 -8.72
N GLU A 143 -7.81 -9.05 -8.58
CA GLU A 143 -6.83 -8.17 -9.21
C GLU A 143 -5.51 -8.07 -8.44
N TRP A 144 -5.49 -8.44 -7.15
CA TRP A 144 -4.38 -8.10 -6.27
C TRP A 144 -3.69 -9.33 -5.69
N ARG A 145 -2.36 -9.37 -5.81
CA ARG A 145 -1.54 -10.34 -5.08
C ARG A 145 -1.49 -9.98 -3.61
N ASN A 146 -1.41 -11.00 -2.76
CA ASN A 146 -1.22 -10.82 -1.32
C ASN A 146 0.13 -10.13 -1.03
N GLY A 147 0.08 -9.04 -0.25
CA GLY A 147 1.26 -8.27 0.13
C GLY A 147 1.02 -6.76 0.10
N PHE A 148 2.13 -6.02 0.12
CA PHE A 148 2.14 -4.56 0.04
C PHE A 148 2.71 -4.11 -1.29
N TYR A 149 2.26 -2.95 -1.76
CA TYR A 149 2.74 -2.30 -2.96
C TYR A 149 3.21 -0.91 -2.55
N ILE A 150 4.50 -0.61 -2.67
CA ILE A 150 4.95 0.78 -2.57
C ILE A 150 4.43 1.55 -3.78
N ILE A 151 3.82 2.70 -3.52
CA ILE A 151 3.24 3.55 -4.56
C ILE A 151 4.36 4.41 -5.14
N THR A 152 4.58 4.26 -6.44
CA THR A 152 5.59 4.93 -7.26
C THR A 152 4.91 5.82 -8.29
N GLY A 153 5.68 6.55 -9.11
CA GLY A 153 5.09 7.32 -10.23
C GLY A 153 4.35 8.62 -9.84
N MET A 154 4.25 8.95 -8.55
CA MET A 154 3.66 10.21 -8.11
C MET A 154 4.50 11.41 -8.54
N SER A 155 3.84 12.46 -9.03
CA SER A 155 4.47 13.75 -9.32
C SER A 155 5.09 14.38 -8.07
N LEU A 156 6.08 15.25 -8.24
CA LEU A 156 6.74 15.92 -7.12
C LEU A 156 5.75 16.74 -6.27
N ASP A 157 4.82 17.44 -6.94
CA ASP A 157 3.79 18.23 -6.26
C ASP A 157 2.89 17.34 -5.38
N LEU A 158 2.42 16.22 -5.92
CA LEU A 158 1.62 15.26 -5.16
C LEU A 158 2.39 14.70 -3.95
N ARG A 159 3.68 14.34 -4.14
CA ARG A 159 4.54 13.89 -3.02
C ARG A 159 4.68 14.96 -1.94
N ASN A 160 4.80 16.24 -2.32
CA ASN A 160 4.90 17.36 -1.39
C ASN A 160 3.61 17.57 -0.59
N GLN A 161 2.44 17.52 -1.26
CA GLN A 161 1.14 17.62 -0.61
C GLN A 161 0.94 16.49 0.42
N ILE A 162 1.25 15.25 0.04
CA ILE A 162 1.20 14.09 0.94
C ILE A 162 2.15 14.28 2.12
N SER A 163 3.39 14.74 1.87
CA SER A 163 4.37 15.00 2.92
C SER A 163 3.88 16.03 3.93
N ALA A 164 3.29 17.13 3.45
CA ALA A 164 2.72 18.17 4.31
C ALA A 164 1.58 17.61 5.17
N ALA A 165 0.63 16.88 4.57
CA ALA A 165 -0.51 16.31 5.28
C ALA A 165 -0.10 15.29 6.36
N ILE A 166 0.83 14.37 6.03
CA ILE A 166 1.31 13.36 6.99
C ILE A 166 2.07 14.00 8.16
N LYS A 167 2.83 15.08 7.91
CA LYS A 167 3.53 15.82 8.96
C LYS A 167 2.58 16.61 9.85
N ALA A 168 1.57 17.26 9.28
CA ALA A 168 0.59 18.06 10.02
C ALA A 168 -0.28 17.23 10.97
N LYS A 169 -0.40 15.92 10.74
CA LYS A 169 -1.11 14.98 11.59
C LYS A 169 -0.34 14.56 12.85
N GLY A 170 0.99 14.61 12.80
CA GLY A 170 1.89 14.11 13.85
C GLY A 170 2.16 15.16 14.92
#